data_AF-A0A0A0J257-F1
#
_entry.id   AF-A0A0A0J257-F1
#
_cell.length_a   1.000
_cell.length_b   1.000
_cell.length_c   1.000
_cell.angle_alpha   90.00
_cell.angle_beta   90.00
_cell.angle_gamma   90.00
#
_symmetry.space_group_name_H-M   'P 1'
#
loop_
_entity.id
_entity.type
_entity.pdbx_description
1 polymer ?
#
loop_
_entity_poly.entity_id
_entity_poly.type
_entity_poly.pdbx_seq_one_letter_code
_entity_poly.pdbx_strand_id
1 'polypeptide(L)' 'MTTTSTSTPTEFDGKCAFAISVGAVDSAPEHKPTHTLTRDGRTYGFLGPVPKLLFRIIPGSAARAHRRWDLTR' A
#
# COMPACT_ATOMS: atom_id res chain seq x y z
N MET A 1 -9.91 -24.44 12.19
CA MET A 1 -9.02 -23.38 12.71
C MET A 1 -9.41 -22.08 12.03
N THR A 2 -10.17 -21.24 12.74
CA THR A 2 -10.62 -19.93 12.25
C THR A 2 -9.51 -18.93 12.57
N THR A 3 -8.66 -18.62 11.60
CA THR A 3 -7.63 -17.58 11.75
C THR A 3 -8.31 -16.21 11.71
N THR A 4 -8.51 -15.62 12.89
CA THR A 4 -8.84 -14.21 13.08
C THR A 4 -7.78 -13.38 12.38
N SER A 5 -8.07 -12.94 11.16
CA SER A 5 -7.22 -12.02 10.41
C SER A 5 -7.43 -10.64 11.03
N THR A 6 -6.53 -10.23 11.91
CA THR A 6 -6.45 -8.86 12.42
C THR A 6 -6.26 -7.92 11.22
N SER A 7 -7.36 -7.46 10.62
CA SER A 7 -7.36 -6.49 9.54
C SER A 7 -7.04 -5.14 10.14
N THR A 8 -5.75 -4.88 10.37
CA THR A 8 -5.30 -3.51 10.55
C THR A 8 -5.71 -2.76 9.28
N PRO A 9 -6.45 -1.65 9.36
CA PRO A 9 -6.81 -0.88 8.17
C PRO A 9 -5.51 -0.48 7.50
N THR A 10 -5.24 -1.08 6.35
CA THR A 10 -4.10 -0.71 5.54
C THR A 10 -4.52 0.49 4.71
N GLU A 11 -3.62 1.45 4.58
CA GLU A 11 -3.81 2.61 3.75
C GLU A 11 -4.17 2.18 2.33
N PHE A 12 -5.01 2.96 1.67
CA PHE A 12 -5.47 2.72 0.30
C PHE A 12 -6.35 1.47 0.13
N ASP A 13 -7.19 1.17 1.12
CA ASP A 13 -8.22 0.13 1.04
C ASP A 13 -7.64 -1.28 0.77
N GLY A 14 -6.44 -1.56 1.29
CA GLY A 14 -5.77 -2.85 1.06
C GLY A 14 -5.02 -2.95 -0.27
N LYS A 15 -4.99 -1.90 -1.09
CA LYS A 15 -4.21 -1.85 -2.32
C LYS A 15 -2.71 -1.75 -2.06
N CYS A 16 -1.93 -2.22 -3.03
CA CYS A 16 -0.49 -2.08 -3.00
C CYS A 16 -0.08 -0.59 -3.11
N ALA A 17 0.48 -0.03 -2.04
CA ALA A 17 0.90 1.38 -1.98
C ALA A 17 1.92 1.75 -3.07
N PHE A 18 2.76 0.80 -3.48
CA PHE A 18 3.67 0.99 -4.60
C PHE A 18 2.94 1.05 -5.95
N ALA A 19 1.91 0.22 -6.17
CA ALA A 19 1.12 0.26 -7.40
C ALA A 19 0.43 1.63 -7.57
N ILE A 20 -0.12 2.15 -6.47
CA ILE A 20 -0.72 3.50 -6.41
C ILE A 20 0.36 4.56 -6.64
N SER A 21 1.53 4.41 -6.03
CA SER A 21 2.63 5.36 -6.20
C SER A 21 3.16 5.42 -7.63
N VAL A 22 2.99 4.37 -8.46
CA VAL A 22 3.37 4.34 -9.89
C VAL A 22 2.22 4.73 -10.84
N GLY A 23 0.99 4.85 -10.35
CA GLY A 23 -0.17 5.33 -11.13
C GLY A 23 -1.17 4.22 -11.51
N ALA A 24 -1.00 3.01 -11.00
CA ALA A 24 -1.93 1.91 -11.20
C ALA A 24 -2.96 1.86 -10.07
N VAL A 25 -3.74 2.93 -9.85
CA VAL A 25 -4.72 2.99 -8.75
C VAL A 25 -5.91 2.07 -9.01
N ASP A 26 -6.42 2.07 -10.24
CA ASP A 26 -7.54 1.20 -10.67
C ASP A 26 -7.12 -0.25 -10.91
N SER A 27 -5.85 -0.46 -11.28
CA SER A 27 -5.28 -1.80 -11.51
C SER A 27 -4.51 -2.35 -10.32
N ALA A 28 -4.47 -1.63 -9.19
CA ALA A 28 -3.83 -2.13 -7.99
C ALA A 28 -4.68 -3.29 -7.44
N PRO A 29 -4.09 -4.49 -7.29
CA PRO A 29 -4.84 -5.63 -6.79
C PRO A 29 -5.34 -5.36 -5.37
N GLU A 30 -6.66 -5.41 -5.20
CA GLU A 30 -7.40 -5.21 -3.95
C GLU A 30 -7.46 -6.49 -3.12
N HIS A 31 -6.34 -7.18 -2.92
CA HIS A 31 -6.38 -8.44 -2.17
C HIS A 31 -5.19 -8.59 -1.24
N LYS A 32 -5.49 -8.55 0.06
CA LYS A 32 -4.70 -9.02 1.20
C LYS A 32 -3.19 -8.76 1.05
N PRO A 33 -2.72 -7.55 1.35
CA PRO A 33 -1.29 -7.26 1.31
C PRO A 33 -0.53 -8.23 2.21
N THR A 34 0.31 -9.09 1.62
CA THR A 34 1.12 -10.07 2.35
C THR A 34 2.27 -9.40 3.11
N HIS A 35 2.66 -8.20 2.66
CA HIS A 35 3.69 -7.40 3.30
C HIS A 35 3.14 -6.03 3.67
N THR A 36 3.34 -5.61 4.91
CA THR A 36 2.98 -4.26 5.38
C THR A 36 4.23 -3.46 5.75
N LEU A 37 4.15 -2.14 5.61
CA LEU A 37 5.17 -1.19 6.10
C LEU A 37 4.45 -0.10 6.87
N THR A 38 4.69 0.01 8.16
CA THR A 38 4.24 1.16 8.95
C THR A 38 5.27 2.27 8.85
N ARG A 39 4.84 3.45 8.38
CA ARG A 39 5.68 4.64 8.24
C ARG A 39 4.83 5.89 8.51
N ASP A 40 5.34 6.80 9.35
CA ASP A 40 4.63 8.05 9.72
C ASP A 40 3.22 7.81 10.29
N GLY A 41 3.06 6.75 11.10
CA GLY A 41 1.77 6.37 11.68
C GLY A 41 0.78 5.73 10.71
N ARG A 42 1.13 5.60 9.43
CA ARG A 42 0.29 4.97 8.38
C ARG A 42 0.81 3.59 8.02
N THR A 43 -0.09 2.64 7.77
CA THR A 43 0.27 1.26 7.43
C THR A 43 0.05 1.01 5.95
N TYR A 44 1.12 0.89 5.18
CA TYR A 44 1.06 0.66 3.73
C TYR A 44 1.07 -0.84 3.41
N GLY A 45 0.14 -1.29 2.57
CA GLY A 45 0.09 -2.66 2.07
C GLY A 45 0.95 -2.86 0.81
N PHE A 46 1.55 -4.04 0.66
CA PHE A 46 2.33 -4.46 -0.51
C PHE A 46 2.06 -5.93 -0.83
N LEU A 47 2.01 -6.22 -2.13
CA LEU A 47 1.85 -7.59 -2.64
C LEU A 47 3.15 -8.41 -2.58
N GLY A 48 4.30 -7.76 -2.40
CA GLY A 48 5.60 -8.42 -2.39
C GLY A 48 6.67 -7.64 -1.63
N PRO A 49 7.82 -8.27 -1.35
CA PRO A 49 8.94 -7.63 -0.65
C PRO A 49 9.63 -6.58 -1.52
N VAL A 50 9.65 -6.75 -2.84
CA VAL A 50 10.27 -5.82 -3.79
C VAL A 50 9.53 -4.46 -3.81
N PRO A 51 8.20 -4.40 -4.02
CA PRO A 51 7.45 -3.15 -3.89
C PRO A 51 7.63 -2.46 -2.53
N LYS A 52 7.66 -3.23 -1.44
CA LYS A 52 7.90 -2.70 -0.08
C LYS A 52 9.28 -2.05 0.03
N LEU A 53 10.31 -2.71 -0.49
CA LEU A 53 11.69 -2.20 -0.43
C LEU A 53 11.84 -0.94 -1.29
N LEU A 54 11.33 -0.96 -2.53
CA LEU A 54 11.33 0.20 -3.42
C LEU A 54 10.58 1.38 -2.79
N PHE A 55 9.41 1.13 -2.21
CA PHE A 55 8.65 2.16 -1.51
C PHE A 55 9.39 2.73 -0.29
N ARG A 56 10.15 1.88 0.42
CA ARG A 56 10.98 2.33 1.54
C ARG A 56 12.15 3.21 1.10
N ILE A 57 12.83 2.83 0.01
CA ILE A 57 14.03 3.51 -0.50
C ILE A 57 13.68 4.81 -1.22
N ILE A 58 12.64 4.81 -2.06
CA ILE A 58 12.29 5.95 -2.90
C ILE A 58 11.71 7.06 -2.02
N PRO A 59 12.41 8.20 -1.84
CA PRO A 59 11.87 9.31 -1.07
C PRO A 59 10.66 9.90 -1.80
N GLY A 60 9.60 10.22 -1.06
CA GLY A 60 8.36 10.76 -1.62
C GLY A 60 7.45 9.73 -2.31
N SER A 61 7.78 8.43 -2.30
CA SER A 61 6.89 7.36 -2.78
C SER A 61 5.53 7.38 -2.10
N ALA A 62 5.50 7.58 -0.78
CA ALA A 62 4.29 7.71 0.02
C ALA A 62 3.47 8.96 -0.36
N ALA A 63 4.12 10.12 -0.50
CA ALA A 63 3.46 11.34 -0.91
C ALA A 63 2.86 11.22 -2.32
N ARG A 64 3.55 10.55 -3.26
CA ARG A 64 3.02 10.26 -4.60
C ARG A 64 1.83 9.32 -4.54
N ALA A 65 1.89 8.28 -3.70
CA ALA A 65 0.77 7.36 -3.51
C ALA A 65 -0.46 8.10 -2.97
N HIS A 66 -0.29 8.92 -1.92
CA HIS A 66 -1.35 9.75 -1.36
C HIS A 66 -1.94 10.73 -2.37
N ARG A 67 -1.07 11.51 -3.04
CA ARG A 67 -1.54 12.46 -4.05
C ARG A 67 -2.34 11.80 -5.17
N ARG A 68 -1.93 10.60 -5.60
CA ARG A 68 -2.64 9.85 -6.65
C ARG A 68 -3.94 9.27 -6.13
N TRP A 69 -3.92 8.74 -4.91
CA TRP A 69 -5.12 8.24 -4.25
C TRP A 69 -6.18 9.32 -4.10
N ASP A 70 -5.78 10.52 -3.67
CA ASP A 70 -6.68 11.67 -3.52
C ASP A 70 -7.19 12.21 -4.87
N LEU A 71 -6.46 12.01 -5.98
CA LEU A 71 -6.88 12.42 -7.33
C LEU A 71 -7.88 11.45 -7.99
N THR A 72 -7.90 10.19 -7.56
CA THR A 72 -8.76 9.15 -8.15
C THR A 72 -10.11 9.01 -7.41
N ARG A 73 -10.33 9.78 -6.33
CA ARG A 73 -11.54 9.73 -5.49
C ARG A 73 -12.32 11.04 -5.58
#